data_AF-A0A4Q4RU16-F1
#
_entry.id   AF-A0A4Q4RU16-F1
#
_cell.length_a   1.000
_cell.length_b   1.000
_cell.length_c   1.000
_cell.angle_alpha   90.00
_cell.angle_beta   90.00
_cell.angle_gamma   90.00
#
_symmetry.space_group_name_H-M   'P 1'
#
loop_
_entity.id
_entity.type
_entity.pdbx_description
1 polymer ?
#
loop_
_entity_poly.entity_id
_entity_poly.type
_entity_poly.pdbx_seq_one_letter_code
_entity_poly.pdbx_strand_id
1 'polypeptide(L)'
;MELLETSLASGITRPEYARGHTTGYITVKSLNWLRLVSLRKGAPENPLASDFRIGRLAMRQILLKVAREHSRMVWGSTCNEISSKQDGRIRITLDDGKEVECDLLIVADGANSRIRKYLRPHDQLAFAGPINISVVSRFALPPPPPFNRDWGIVAGGNGLALFTCPVDDTTIHWSLSYMAQEPRDLPRRPLSPEVRSHILCEAQERGRVFGEPFRILLESSDAATVRVFNSWDKEPFAHGAKNNVPPGVVFIGDSNHAVTPFAGSGANMALLDGHDLAECLCTHDSVDKAIEAYDRRSLPRARILLRNSHRTITVAHATGWRWYLIQMILQLLGFLQMLFKR
;
A
#
# COMPACT_ATOMS: atom_id res chain seq x y z
N MET A 1 -19.24 -16.44 -2.03
CA MET A 1 -18.40 -17.28 -1.15
C MET A 1 -17.10 -17.70 -1.83
N GLU A 2 -17.13 -18.12 -3.11
CA GLU A 2 -15.95 -18.65 -3.83
C GLU A 2 -14.71 -17.73 -3.88
N LEU A 3 -14.87 -16.41 -4.11
CA LEU A 3 -13.73 -15.47 -4.17
C LEU A 3 -13.02 -15.32 -2.81
N LEU A 4 -13.80 -15.22 -1.73
CA LEU A 4 -13.24 -15.09 -0.38
C LEU A 4 -12.52 -16.38 0.01
N GLU A 5 -13.12 -17.55 -0.23
CA GLU A 5 -12.49 -18.84 0.05
C GLU A 5 -11.21 -19.04 -0.76
N THR A 6 -11.22 -18.70 -2.06
CA THR A 6 -10.03 -18.77 -2.92
C THR A 6 -8.93 -17.81 -2.42
N SER A 7 -9.31 -16.63 -1.94
CA SER A 7 -8.38 -15.64 -1.38
C SER A 7 -7.79 -16.09 -0.06
N LEU A 8 -8.60 -16.71 0.81
CA LEU A 8 -8.14 -17.29 2.08
C LEU A 8 -7.24 -18.51 1.84
N ALA A 9 -7.56 -19.36 0.87
CA ALA A 9 -6.75 -20.51 0.48
C ALA A 9 -5.39 -20.08 -0.12
N SER A 10 -5.37 -18.97 -0.86
CA SER A 10 -4.14 -18.38 -1.43
C SER A 10 -3.44 -17.42 -0.45
N GLY A 11 -3.95 -17.29 0.77
CA GLY A 11 -3.41 -16.43 1.80
C GLY A 11 -2.05 -16.91 2.28
N ILE A 12 -1.17 -15.95 2.54
CA ILE A 12 0.09 -16.12 3.29
C ILE A 12 -0.20 -16.67 4.69
N THR A 13 -1.32 -16.24 5.28
CA THR A 13 -1.98 -16.92 6.38
C THR A 13 -2.81 -18.07 5.81
N ARG A 14 -2.29 -19.31 5.87
CA ARG A 14 -3.02 -20.52 5.42
C ARG A 14 -4.45 -20.56 5.99
N PRO A 15 -5.42 -21.22 5.33
CA PRO A 15 -6.81 -21.32 5.79
C PRO A 15 -6.98 -21.89 7.20
N GLU A 16 -6.02 -22.68 7.68
CA GLU A 16 -5.91 -23.19 9.06
C GLU A 16 -5.82 -22.04 10.11
N TYR A 17 -5.35 -20.85 9.68
CA TYR A 17 -5.12 -19.68 10.52
C TYR A 17 -6.16 -18.56 10.32
N ALA A 18 -7.00 -18.65 9.28
CA ALA A 18 -8.07 -17.69 9.02
C ALA A 18 -9.27 -17.84 9.97
N ARG A 19 -9.42 -19.03 10.60
CA ARG A 19 -10.51 -19.34 11.55
C ARG A 19 -10.07 -19.34 13.02
N GLY A 20 -9.01 -18.62 13.37
CA GLY A 20 -8.46 -18.63 14.73
C GLY A 20 -7.69 -17.37 15.10
N HIS A 21 -7.39 -17.21 16.40
CA HIS A 21 -6.65 -16.09 17.01
C HIS A 21 -5.15 -15.99 16.58
N THR A 22 -4.83 -16.38 15.35
CA THR A 22 -3.49 -16.82 14.91
C THR A 22 -2.87 -15.99 13.80
N THR A 23 -3.50 -14.90 13.37
CA THR A 23 -2.95 -13.93 12.42
C THR A 23 -2.03 -12.98 13.21
N GLY A 24 -0.71 -13.06 12.97
CA GLY A 24 0.31 -12.33 13.74
C GLY A 24 0.02 -10.82 13.89
N TYR A 25 0.54 -10.20 14.95
CA TYR A 25 0.23 -8.81 15.27
C TYR A 25 1.03 -7.82 14.44
N ILE A 26 0.48 -6.62 14.22
CA ILE A 26 1.28 -5.46 13.84
C ILE A 26 1.99 -4.98 15.09
N THR A 27 3.31 -4.98 15.08
CA THR A 27 4.14 -4.62 16.23
C THR A 27 5.00 -3.40 15.94
N VAL A 28 5.20 -2.57 16.95
CA VAL A 28 6.32 -1.61 16.95
C VAL A 28 7.36 -2.13 17.93
N LYS A 29 8.59 -2.27 17.46
CA LYS A 29 9.73 -2.77 18.22
C LYS A 29 10.79 -1.68 18.37
N SER A 30 11.54 -1.70 19.48
CA SER A 30 12.74 -0.87 19.66
C SER A 30 13.94 -1.46 18.91
N LEU A 31 15.08 -0.75 18.86
CA LEU A 31 16.33 -1.26 18.26
C LEU A 31 16.83 -2.58 18.87
N ASN A 32 16.49 -2.84 20.13
CA ASN A 32 16.79 -4.10 20.81
C ASN A 32 15.76 -5.20 20.51
N TRP A 33 14.90 -4.98 19.50
CA TRP A 33 13.85 -5.90 19.06
C TRP A 33 12.78 -6.21 20.12
N LEU A 34 12.73 -5.43 21.20
CA LEU A 34 11.71 -5.52 22.23
C LEU A 34 10.40 -4.92 21.71
N ARG A 35 9.31 -5.67 21.86
CA ARG A 35 7.97 -5.21 21.49
C ARG A 35 7.53 -4.08 22.41
N LEU A 36 7.29 -2.90 21.84
CA LEU A 36 6.77 -1.73 22.55
C LEU A 36 5.23 -1.76 22.61
N VAL A 37 4.59 -2.08 21.50
CA VAL A 37 3.12 -2.16 21.39
C VAL A 37 2.72 -3.21 20.36
N SER A 38 1.51 -3.75 20.53
CA SER A 38 0.90 -4.73 19.63
C SER A 38 -0.46 -4.24 19.17
N LEU A 39 -0.58 -3.88 17.91
CA LEU A 39 -1.85 -3.48 17.31
C LEU A 39 -2.50 -4.70 16.68
N ARG A 40 -3.73 -4.99 17.09
CA ARG A 40 -4.65 -5.82 16.32
C ARG A 40 -5.49 -4.84 15.52
N LYS A 41 -5.41 -4.86 14.18
CA LYS A 41 -6.54 -4.33 13.42
C LYS A 41 -7.66 -5.32 13.72
N GLY A 42 -8.70 -4.84 14.40
CA GLY A 42 -9.88 -5.66 14.61
C GLY A 42 -10.51 -5.83 13.24
N ALA A 43 -10.71 -7.07 12.81
CA ALA A 43 -11.73 -7.28 11.82
C ALA A 43 -13.08 -6.85 12.45
N PRO A 44 -13.96 -6.15 11.73
CA PRO A 44 -15.30 -5.85 12.24
C PRO A 44 -15.98 -7.14 12.72
N GLU A 45 -16.98 -7.05 13.61
CA GLU A 45 -17.72 -8.17 14.24
C GLU A 45 -18.48 -9.11 13.26
N ASN A 46 -18.08 -9.13 12.00
CA ASN A 46 -18.54 -10.04 10.97
C ASN A 46 -17.63 -11.28 10.93
N PRO A 47 -18.14 -12.51 11.10
CA PRO A 47 -17.37 -13.75 11.03
C PRO A 47 -16.70 -14.03 9.67
N LEU A 48 -17.06 -13.29 8.60
CA LEU A 48 -16.38 -13.33 7.30
C LEU A 48 -15.18 -12.37 7.21
N ALA A 49 -15.05 -11.44 8.16
CA ALA A 49 -13.92 -10.54 8.26
C ALA A 49 -12.83 -11.24 9.08
N SER A 50 -11.97 -12.00 8.42
CA SER A 50 -10.69 -12.42 8.98
C SER A 50 -9.62 -11.51 8.38
N ASP A 51 -8.88 -10.77 9.20
CA ASP A 51 -7.68 -10.06 8.71
C ASP A 51 -6.67 -11.11 8.22
N PHE A 52 -6.46 -11.19 6.92
CA PHE A 52 -5.52 -12.14 6.31
C PHE A 52 -4.50 -11.42 5.42
N ARG A 53 -3.36 -12.07 5.22
CA ARG A 53 -2.30 -11.57 4.32
C ARG A 53 -2.33 -12.39 3.05
N ILE A 54 -2.18 -11.75 1.90
CA ILE A 54 -2.08 -12.40 0.60
C ILE A 54 -1.01 -11.70 -0.24
N GLY A 55 -0.24 -12.49 -1.00
CA GLY A 55 0.74 -11.95 -1.91
C GLY A 55 0.07 -11.13 -3.02
N ARG A 56 0.65 -9.98 -3.40
CA ARG A 56 0.07 -9.10 -4.44
C ARG A 56 -0.20 -9.82 -5.76
N LEU A 57 0.70 -10.73 -6.17
CA LEU A 57 0.54 -11.49 -7.40
C LEU A 57 -0.64 -12.46 -7.32
N ALA A 58 -0.77 -13.19 -6.20
CA ALA A 58 -1.88 -14.11 -5.96
C ALA A 58 -3.22 -13.36 -5.96
N MET A 59 -3.32 -12.24 -5.23
CA MET A 59 -4.54 -11.42 -5.21
C MET A 59 -4.92 -10.92 -6.61
N ARG A 60 -3.94 -10.44 -7.38
CA ARG A 60 -4.17 -10.01 -8.78
C ARG A 60 -4.66 -11.17 -9.66
N GLN A 61 -4.09 -12.36 -9.53
CA GLN A 61 -4.50 -13.53 -10.31
C GLN A 61 -5.94 -13.95 -10.01
N ILE A 62 -6.33 -13.95 -8.73
CA ILE A 62 -7.70 -14.26 -8.31
C ILE A 62 -8.70 -13.27 -8.92
N LEU A 63 -8.43 -11.97 -8.78
CA LEU A 63 -9.29 -10.92 -9.34
C LEU A 63 -9.37 -11.00 -10.87
N LEU A 64 -8.24 -11.28 -11.55
CA LEU A 64 -8.21 -11.42 -13.00
C LEU A 64 -8.99 -12.63 -13.49
N LYS A 65 -8.98 -13.75 -12.75
CA LYS A 65 -9.77 -14.94 -13.10
C LYS A 65 -11.26 -14.58 -13.17
N VAL A 66 -11.78 -13.98 -12.11
CA VAL A 66 -13.20 -13.58 -12.05
C VAL A 66 -13.53 -12.47 -13.05
N ALA A 67 -12.69 -11.44 -13.14
CA ALA A 67 -12.96 -10.33 -14.05
C ALA A 67 -12.99 -10.79 -15.53
N ARG A 68 -12.22 -11.81 -15.92
CA ARG A 68 -12.26 -12.35 -17.29
C ARG A 68 -13.59 -13.01 -17.65
N GLU A 69 -14.30 -13.56 -16.66
CA GLU A 69 -15.60 -14.21 -16.87
C GLU A 69 -16.72 -13.19 -17.07
N HIS A 70 -16.54 -11.96 -16.56
CA HIS A 70 -17.56 -10.91 -16.55
C HIS A 70 -17.21 -9.66 -17.35
N SER A 71 -16.01 -9.57 -17.93
CA SER A 71 -15.57 -8.36 -18.63
C SER A 71 -14.63 -8.66 -19.80
N ARG A 72 -14.68 -7.78 -20.81
CA ARG A 72 -13.72 -7.80 -21.92
C ARG A 72 -12.44 -7.10 -21.48
N MET A 73 -11.31 -7.81 -21.59
CA MET A 73 -9.99 -7.25 -21.31
C MET A 73 -9.20 -7.05 -22.59
N VAL A 74 -8.63 -5.86 -22.77
CA VAL A 74 -7.71 -5.54 -23.87
C VAL A 74 -6.35 -5.20 -23.27
N TRP A 75 -5.34 -6.01 -23.57
CA TRP A 75 -3.97 -5.84 -23.08
C TRP A 75 -3.12 -5.09 -24.11
N GLY A 76 -2.01 -4.50 -23.64
CA GLY A 76 -1.07 -3.79 -24.52
C GLY A 76 -1.66 -2.53 -25.15
N SER A 77 -2.65 -1.93 -24.48
CA SER A 77 -3.29 -0.69 -24.91
C SER A 77 -3.20 0.34 -23.80
N THR A 78 -2.90 1.58 -24.19
CA THR A 78 -2.71 2.69 -23.26
C THR A 78 -3.66 3.84 -23.59
N CYS A 79 -4.45 4.24 -22.59
CA CYS A 79 -5.28 5.45 -22.67
C CYS A 79 -4.40 6.69 -22.48
N ASN A 80 -4.29 7.54 -23.51
CA ASN A 80 -3.46 8.75 -23.46
C ASN A 80 -4.30 10.01 -23.27
N GLU A 81 -5.43 10.10 -23.98
CA GLU A 81 -6.25 11.30 -24.03
C GLU A 81 -7.72 10.94 -23.91
N ILE A 82 -8.49 11.88 -23.37
CA ILE A 82 -9.94 11.79 -23.26
C ILE A 82 -10.58 13.10 -23.70
N SER A 83 -11.74 13.01 -24.33
CA SER A 83 -12.55 14.18 -24.69
C SER A 83 -14.03 13.90 -24.47
N SER A 84 -14.77 14.91 -24.02
CA SER A 84 -16.22 14.84 -23.93
C SER A 84 -16.84 15.17 -25.28
N LYS A 85 -17.79 14.35 -25.73
CA LYS A 85 -18.58 14.60 -26.93
C LYS A 85 -19.83 15.40 -26.61
N GLN A 86 -20.43 16.00 -27.64
CA GLN A 86 -21.67 16.79 -27.53
C GLN A 86 -22.88 15.95 -27.08
N ASP A 87 -22.86 14.64 -27.32
CA ASP A 87 -23.90 13.70 -26.90
C ASP A 87 -23.73 13.20 -25.46
N GLY A 88 -22.75 13.73 -24.71
CA GLY A 88 -22.47 13.37 -23.31
C GLY A 88 -21.57 12.15 -23.14
N ARG A 89 -21.21 11.45 -24.22
CA ARG A 89 -20.28 10.30 -24.14
C ARG A 89 -18.83 10.75 -24.06
N ILE A 90 -17.99 9.86 -23.55
CA ILE A 90 -16.54 10.06 -23.43
C ILE A 90 -15.86 9.31 -24.56
N ARG A 91 -15.05 10.04 -25.32
CA ARG A 91 -14.12 9.49 -26.30
C ARG A 91 -12.76 9.32 -25.66
N ILE A 92 -12.18 8.14 -25.85
CA ILE A 92 -10.87 7.74 -25.38
C ILE A 92 -9.98 7.50 -26.58
N THR A 93 -8.81 8.14 -26.61
CA THR A 93 -7.79 7.90 -27.64
C THR A 93 -6.70 6.99 -27.08
N LEU A 94 -6.51 5.85 -27.74
CA LEU A 94 -5.51 4.85 -27.39
C LEU A 94 -4.16 5.16 -28.05
N ASP A 95 -3.11 4.48 -27.59
CA ASP A 95 -1.74 4.62 -28.08
C ASP A 95 -1.53 4.15 -29.53
N ASP A 96 -2.41 3.29 -30.04
CA ASP A 96 -2.44 2.90 -31.45
C ASP A 96 -3.29 3.83 -32.33
N GLY A 97 -3.79 4.94 -31.77
CA GLY A 97 -4.64 5.92 -32.45
C GLY A 97 -6.10 5.50 -32.57
N LYS A 98 -6.49 4.31 -32.09
CA LYS A 98 -7.90 3.92 -32.07
C LYS A 98 -8.68 4.76 -31.07
N GLU A 99 -9.92 5.06 -31.43
CA GLU A 99 -10.88 5.72 -30.57
C GLU A 99 -11.89 4.72 -30.01
N VAL A 100 -12.17 4.83 -28.71
CA VAL A 100 -13.21 4.05 -28.02
C VAL A 100 -14.17 5.03 -27.36
N GLU A 101 -15.46 4.72 -27.41
CA GLU A 101 -16.51 5.53 -26.78
C GLU A 101 -17.13 4.79 -25.59
N CYS A 102 -17.45 5.53 -24.52
CA CYS A 102 -18.12 4.99 -23.34
C CYS A 102 -19.00 6.05 -22.65
N ASP A 103 -19.98 5.58 -21.87
CA ASP A 103 -20.84 6.45 -21.07
C ASP A 103 -20.19 6.82 -19.72
N LEU A 104 -19.35 5.93 -19.18
CA LEU A 104 -18.61 6.12 -17.93
C LEU A 104 -17.17 5.62 -18.10
N LEU A 105 -16.21 6.46 -17.74
CA LEU A 105 -14.79 6.13 -17.66
C LEU A 105 -14.34 6.04 -16.19
N ILE A 106 -13.94 4.84 -15.78
CA ILE A 106 -13.32 4.59 -14.48
C ILE A 106 -11.79 4.59 -14.63
N VAL A 107 -11.14 5.62 -14.10
CA VAL A 107 -9.69 5.81 -14.13
C VAL A 107 -9.05 5.11 -12.94
N ALA A 108 -8.41 3.96 -13.19
CA ALA A 108 -7.71 3.14 -12.18
C ALA A 108 -6.24 2.87 -12.56
N ASP A 109 -5.58 3.83 -13.21
CA ASP A 109 -4.21 3.74 -13.77
C ASP A 109 -3.08 4.06 -12.76
N GLY A 110 -3.44 4.22 -11.49
CA GLY A 110 -2.50 4.23 -10.36
C GLY A 110 -1.84 5.57 -10.04
N ALA A 111 -0.81 5.54 -9.19
CA ALA A 111 -0.21 6.76 -8.60
C ALA A 111 0.32 7.75 -9.65
N ASN A 112 0.81 7.26 -10.79
CA ASN A 112 1.33 8.06 -11.89
C ASN A 112 0.30 8.35 -12.99
N SER A 113 -0.99 8.32 -12.64
CA SER A 113 -2.13 8.46 -13.55
C SER A 113 -1.90 9.48 -14.67
N ARG A 114 -2.02 9.02 -15.92
CA ARG A 114 -1.86 9.87 -17.11
C ARG A 114 -3.07 10.76 -17.28
N ILE A 115 -4.27 10.20 -17.08
CA ILE A 115 -5.52 10.94 -17.22
C ILE A 115 -5.68 12.01 -16.14
N ARG A 116 -5.22 11.74 -14.90
CA ARG A 116 -5.16 12.78 -13.87
C ARG A 116 -4.24 13.92 -14.28
N LYS A 117 -3.06 13.62 -14.84
CA LYS A 117 -2.13 14.66 -15.32
C LYS A 117 -2.69 15.45 -16.50
N TYR A 118 -3.37 14.77 -17.42
CA TYR A 118 -4.02 15.41 -18.56
C TYR A 118 -5.10 16.40 -18.11
N LEU A 119 -5.97 15.99 -17.20
CA LEU A 119 -7.05 16.84 -16.68
C LEU A 119 -6.55 17.85 -15.62
N ARG A 120 -5.50 17.54 -14.87
CA ARG A 120 -5.01 18.33 -13.73
C ARG A 120 -3.49 18.43 -13.79
N PRO A 121 -2.91 19.22 -14.72
CA PRO A 121 -1.47 19.23 -14.99
C PRO A 121 -0.60 19.72 -13.82
N HIS A 122 -1.18 20.50 -12.91
CA HIS A 122 -0.50 20.99 -11.69
C HIS A 122 -0.68 20.06 -10.48
N ASP A 123 -1.50 19.02 -10.59
CA ASP A 123 -1.78 18.07 -9.52
C ASP A 123 -0.83 16.87 -9.59
N GLN A 124 0.34 17.04 -8.96
CA GLN A 124 1.44 16.09 -9.01
C GLN A 124 1.61 15.32 -7.70
N LEU A 125 2.36 14.21 -7.76
CA LEU A 125 2.76 13.48 -6.57
C LEU A 125 3.66 14.36 -5.69
N ALA A 126 3.37 14.40 -4.40
CA ALA A 126 4.18 15.07 -3.39
C ALA A 126 5.18 14.08 -2.78
N PHE A 127 6.44 14.49 -2.67
CA PHE A 127 7.44 13.68 -1.99
C PHE A 127 7.17 13.68 -0.49
N ALA A 128 6.96 12.51 0.09
CA ALA A 128 6.56 12.40 1.49
C ALA A 128 7.75 12.36 2.46
N GLY A 129 9.00 12.33 1.96
CA GLY A 129 10.24 12.35 2.75
C GLY A 129 11.01 11.01 2.80
N PRO A 130 10.37 9.85 3.06
CA PRO A 130 11.10 8.58 3.13
C PRO A 130 11.60 8.08 1.79
N ILE A 131 12.87 7.66 1.78
CA ILE A 131 13.46 6.78 0.77
C ILE A 131 13.50 5.37 1.35
N ASN A 132 13.15 4.37 0.55
CA ASN A 132 12.99 2.99 0.99
C ASN A 132 13.91 2.09 0.18
N ILE A 133 14.73 1.28 0.86
CA ILE A 133 15.40 0.12 0.32
C ILE A 133 14.60 -1.10 0.76
N SER A 134 14.22 -1.96 -0.17
CA SER A 134 13.29 -3.07 0.08
C SER A 134 13.81 -4.33 -0.60
N VAL A 135 13.85 -5.42 0.15
CA VAL A 135 14.42 -6.70 -0.30
C VAL A 135 13.63 -7.85 0.31
N VAL A 136 13.69 -9.00 -0.35
CA VAL A 136 13.14 -10.25 0.16
C VAL A 136 14.29 -11.15 0.60
N SER A 137 14.25 -11.58 1.86
CA SER A 137 15.14 -12.60 2.40
C SER A 137 14.49 -13.97 2.31
N ARG A 138 15.25 -14.99 1.88
CA ARG A 138 14.81 -16.38 1.81
C ARG A 138 15.71 -17.25 2.68
N PHE A 139 15.08 -18.09 3.49
CA PHE A 139 15.74 -18.96 4.46
C PHE A 139 15.53 -20.42 4.06
N ALA A 140 16.53 -21.27 4.31
CA ALA A 140 16.41 -22.70 4.07
C ALA A 140 15.49 -23.41 5.09
N LEU A 141 15.40 -22.85 6.30
CA LEU A 141 14.54 -23.27 7.40
C LEU A 141 13.74 -22.06 7.90
N PRO A 142 12.69 -22.24 8.71
CA PRO A 142 11.98 -21.12 9.31
C PRO A 142 12.93 -20.14 10.00
N PRO A 143 12.78 -18.83 9.79
CA PRO A 143 13.72 -17.84 10.27
C PRO A 143 13.76 -17.81 11.80
N PRO A 144 14.94 -17.56 12.41
CA PRO A 144 15.07 -17.56 13.86
C PRO A 144 14.34 -16.36 14.49
N PRO A 145 14.00 -16.41 15.80
CA PRO A 145 13.55 -15.23 16.54
C PRO A 145 14.52 -14.04 16.35
N PRO A 146 14.04 -12.78 16.28
CA PRO A 146 12.68 -12.32 16.56
C PRO A 146 11.75 -12.32 15.32
N PHE A 147 12.14 -13.01 14.25
CA PHE A 147 11.36 -13.13 13.02
C PHE A 147 10.28 -14.21 13.14
N ASN A 148 9.37 -13.99 14.08
CA ASN A 148 8.20 -14.82 14.26
C ASN A 148 7.07 -14.36 13.29
N ARG A 149 5.83 -14.80 13.52
CA ARG A 149 4.66 -14.44 12.70
C ARG A 149 4.31 -12.95 12.72
N ASP A 150 4.83 -12.19 13.69
CA ASP A 150 4.54 -10.77 13.79
C ASP A 150 5.24 -9.99 12.68
N TRP A 151 4.63 -8.89 12.31
CA TRP A 151 5.16 -7.96 11.33
C TRP A 151 5.08 -6.55 11.89
N GLY A 152 5.72 -5.60 11.23
CA GLY A 152 5.65 -4.21 11.62
C GLY A 152 7.01 -3.53 11.61
N ILE A 153 7.15 -2.52 12.46
CA ILE A 153 8.21 -1.52 12.36
C ILE A 153 9.16 -1.66 13.55
N VAL A 154 10.46 -1.71 13.26
CA VAL A 154 11.53 -1.51 14.23
C VAL A 154 12.02 -0.06 14.08
N ALA A 155 11.97 0.71 15.16
CA ALA A 155 12.37 2.11 15.18
C ALA A 155 13.16 2.43 16.45
N GLY A 156 13.97 3.49 16.40
CA GLY A 156 15.05 3.65 17.37
C GLY A 156 15.52 5.05 17.71
N GLY A 157 14.82 6.10 17.28
CA GLY A 157 15.27 7.46 17.57
C GLY A 157 16.42 7.97 16.70
N ASN A 158 16.79 7.23 15.66
CA ASN A 158 17.94 7.49 14.78
C ASN A 158 17.54 7.95 13.36
N GLY A 159 16.24 8.21 13.13
CA GLY A 159 15.74 8.63 11.82
C GLY A 159 15.67 7.50 10.80
N LEU A 160 15.85 6.25 11.24
CA LEU A 160 15.74 5.04 10.45
C LEU A 160 14.58 4.20 10.96
N ALA A 161 13.87 3.56 10.03
CA ALA A 161 12.86 2.57 10.36
C ALA A 161 13.10 1.31 9.53
N LEU A 162 12.94 0.15 10.16
CA LEU A 162 13.00 -1.14 9.49
C LEU A 162 11.62 -1.81 9.58
N PHE A 163 10.94 -1.91 8.45
CA PHE A 163 9.73 -2.70 8.32
C PHE A 163 10.10 -4.16 8.05
N THR A 164 9.47 -5.10 8.74
CA THR A 164 9.61 -6.55 8.50
C THR A 164 8.25 -7.19 8.37
N CYS A 165 8.08 -8.07 7.39
CA CYS A 165 6.84 -8.79 7.15
C CYS A 165 7.13 -10.20 6.62
N PRO A 166 6.82 -11.26 7.38
CA PRO A 166 6.86 -12.63 6.88
C PRO A 166 5.90 -12.80 5.70
N VAL A 167 6.40 -13.35 4.60
CA VAL A 167 5.64 -13.62 3.37
C VAL A 167 5.19 -15.08 3.30
N ASP A 168 5.95 -15.98 3.91
CA ASP A 168 5.60 -17.40 4.11
C ASP A 168 6.46 -17.93 5.27
N ASP A 169 6.52 -19.26 5.44
CA ASP A 169 7.27 -19.92 6.52
C ASP A 169 8.80 -19.72 6.42
N THR A 170 9.31 -19.32 5.26
CA THR A 170 10.75 -19.26 4.92
C THR A 170 11.16 -17.94 4.27
N THR A 171 10.24 -17.00 4.11
CA THR A 171 10.49 -15.77 3.36
C THR A 171 10.08 -14.55 4.18
N ILE A 172 10.94 -13.54 4.25
CA ILE A 172 10.67 -12.26 4.90
C ILE A 172 10.89 -11.14 3.91
N HIS A 173 9.89 -10.28 3.76
CA HIS A 173 10.05 -8.99 3.13
C HIS A 173 10.49 -7.97 4.17
N TRP A 174 11.61 -7.30 3.94
CA TRP A 174 12.05 -6.19 4.79
C TRP A 174 12.22 -4.92 3.96
N SER A 175 11.97 -3.78 4.60
CA SER A 175 12.24 -2.48 4.01
C SER A 175 12.87 -1.55 5.03
N LEU A 176 14.08 -1.09 4.73
CA LEU A 176 14.78 -0.05 5.46
C LEU A 176 14.42 1.30 4.87
N SER A 177 13.89 2.21 5.69
CA SER A 177 13.54 3.55 5.29
C SER A 177 14.29 4.61 6.10
N TYR A 178 14.59 5.72 5.42
CA TYR A 178 15.27 6.88 5.99
C TYR A 178 14.72 8.18 5.41
N MET A 179 14.74 9.25 6.20
CA MET A 179 14.22 10.55 5.78
C MET A 179 15.22 11.30 4.89
N ALA A 180 14.71 11.94 3.84
CA ALA A 180 15.43 12.89 3.02
C ALA A 180 14.57 14.13 2.76
N GLN A 181 15.23 15.27 2.48
CA GLN A 181 14.55 16.51 2.09
C GLN A 181 14.12 16.48 0.62
N GLU A 182 14.93 15.84 -0.22
CA GLU A 182 14.69 15.71 -1.66
C GLU A 182 14.63 14.23 -2.07
N PRO A 183 13.86 13.91 -3.12
CA PRO A 183 13.80 12.55 -3.64
C PRO A 183 15.16 12.11 -4.16
N ARG A 184 15.52 10.83 -3.92
CA ARG A 184 16.71 10.23 -4.52
C ARG A 184 16.51 10.05 -6.02
N ASP A 185 17.54 10.32 -6.80
CA ASP A 185 17.57 9.88 -8.19
C ASP A 185 17.65 8.34 -8.26
N LEU A 186 16.66 7.74 -8.91
CA LEU A 186 16.49 6.29 -8.89
C LEU A 186 17.18 5.67 -10.11
N PRO A 187 17.99 4.61 -9.93
CA PRO A 187 18.63 3.94 -11.05
C PRO A 187 17.59 3.37 -12.02
N ARG A 188 17.91 3.44 -13.33
CA ARG A 188 17.07 2.87 -14.38
C ARG A 188 16.94 1.35 -14.19
N ARG A 189 15.77 0.82 -14.51
CA ARG A 189 15.48 -0.61 -14.42
C ARG A 189 15.64 -1.29 -15.79
N PRO A 190 16.05 -2.56 -15.84
CA PRO A 190 16.42 -3.43 -14.70
C PRO A 190 17.75 -3.03 -14.05
N LEU A 191 17.88 -3.25 -12.73
CA LEU A 191 19.12 -2.95 -12.00
C LEU A 191 20.20 -3.98 -12.34
N SER A 192 21.41 -3.51 -12.64
CA SER A 192 22.58 -4.38 -12.80
C SER A 192 22.99 -5.03 -11.48
N PRO A 193 23.71 -6.16 -11.51
CA PRO A 193 24.26 -6.80 -10.31
C PRO A 193 25.09 -5.85 -9.44
N GLU A 194 25.92 -5.00 -10.04
CA GLU A 194 26.79 -4.05 -9.34
C GLU A 194 25.96 -3.01 -8.59
N VAL A 195 24.92 -2.47 -9.22
CA VAL A 195 24.00 -1.51 -8.60
C VAL A 195 23.25 -2.15 -7.42
N ARG A 196 22.83 -3.42 -7.56
CA ARG A 196 22.16 -4.16 -6.46
C ARG A 196 23.11 -4.33 -5.28
N SER A 197 24.35 -4.74 -5.52
CA SER A 197 25.38 -4.88 -4.48
C SER A 197 25.67 -3.55 -3.78
N HIS A 198 25.74 -2.44 -4.53
CA HIS A 198 25.93 -1.12 -3.95
C HIS A 198 24.75 -0.70 -3.04
N ILE A 199 23.51 -0.93 -3.46
CA ILE A 199 22.31 -0.65 -2.64
C ILE A 199 22.28 -1.53 -1.37
N LEU A 200 22.67 -2.80 -1.48
CA LEU A 200 22.77 -3.69 -0.31
C LEU A 200 23.86 -3.25 0.67
N CYS A 201 25.01 -2.79 0.16
CA CYS A 201 26.07 -2.22 0.99
C CYS A 201 25.60 -0.95 1.72
N GLU A 202 24.89 -0.06 1.02
CA GLU A 202 24.25 1.11 1.63
C GLU A 202 23.25 0.69 2.73
N ALA A 203 22.41 -0.31 2.46
CA ALA A 203 21.47 -0.83 3.44
C ALA A 203 22.19 -1.42 4.67
N GLN A 204 23.28 -2.15 4.45
CA GLN A 204 24.13 -2.70 5.51
C GLN A 204 24.67 -1.61 6.40
N GLU A 205 25.26 -0.56 5.81
CA GLU A 205 25.91 0.52 6.53
C GLU A 205 24.92 1.34 7.35
N ARG A 206 23.79 1.73 6.76
CA ARG A 206 22.72 2.45 7.47
C ARG A 206 22.07 1.57 8.55
N GLY A 207 21.83 0.30 8.23
CA GLY A 207 21.09 -0.61 9.09
C GLY A 207 21.90 -1.24 10.23
N ARG A 208 23.19 -0.92 10.40
CA ARG A 208 24.04 -1.45 11.50
C ARG A 208 23.41 -1.30 12.88
N VAL A 209 22.67 -0.21 13.08
CA VAL A 209 21.92 0.12 14.30
C VAL A 209 20.87 -0.91 14.72
N PHE A 210 20.38 -1.73 13.79
CA PHE A 210 19.41 -2.79 14.07
C PHE A 210 20.06 -4.11 14.52
N GLY A 211 21.40 -4.15 14.59
CA GLY A 211 22.17 -5.24 15.17
C GLY A 211 22.07 -6.56 14.42
N GLU A 212 22.28 -7.65 15.16
CA GLU A 212 22.35 -9.02 14.61
C GLU A 212 21.12 -9.42 13.79
N PRO A 213 19.87 -9.16 14.20
CA PRO A 213 18.74 -9.65 13.41
C PRO A 213 18.70 -9.02 12.01
N PHE A 214 19.05 -7.74 11.85
CA PHE A 214 19.14 -7.13 10.51
C PHE A 214 20.27 -7.73 9.67
N ARG A 215 21.41 -8.09 10.29
CA ARG A 215 22.49 -8.82 9.61
C ARG A 215 22.00 -10.16 9.06
N ILE A 216 21.23 -10.92 9.84
CA ILE A 216 20.63 -12.19 9.41
C ILE A 216 19.71 -12.00 8.19
N LEU A 217 18.86 -10.96 8.20
CA LEU A 217 18.03 -10.61 7.05
C LEU A 217 18.88 -10.31 5.81
N LEU A 218 19.92 -9.50 5.98
CA LEU A 218 20.79 -9.08 4.88
C LEU A 218 21.55 -10.26 4.26
N GLU A 219 22.12 -11.15 5.08
CA GLU A 219 22.84 -12.35 4.63
C GLU A 219 21.95 -13.31 3.85
N SER A 220 20.67 -13.37 4.20
CA SER A 220 19.68 -14.22 3.53
C SER A 220 18.94 -13.50 2.38
N SER A 221 19.37 -12.29 2.00
CA SER A 221 18.67 -11.45 1.01
C SER A 221 18.88 -11.93 -0.42
N ASP A 222 17.79 -12.06 -1.17
CA ASP A 222 17.84 -12.24 -2.62
C ASP A 222 18.12 -10.90 -3.31
N ALA A 223 19.37 -10.72 -3.77
CA ALA A 223 19.80 -9.53 -4.49
C ALA A 223 18.93 -9.22 -5.73
N ALA A 224 18.30 -10.22 -6.35
CA ALA A 224 17.41 -10.01 -7.51
C ALA A 224 16.12 -9.26 -7.15
N THR A 225 15.76 -9.22 -5.87
CA THR A 225 14.55 -8.56 -5.37
C THR A 225 14.79 -7.15 -4.86
N VAL A 226 16.04 -6.66 -4.88
CA VAL A 226 16.42 -5.34 -4.40
C VAL A 226 15.64 -4.26 -5.15
N ARG A 227 14.96 -3.41 -4.37
CA ARG A 227 14.24 -2.24 -4.86
C ARG A 227 14.61 -1.04 -4.02
N VAL A 228 14.88 0.08 -4.68
CA VAL A 228 14.90 1.38 -4.04
C VAL A 228 13.80 2.25 -4.63
N PHE A 229 13.09 2.99 -3.77
CA PHE A 229 12.03 3.89 -4.20
C PHE A 229 11.78 5.02 -3.19
N ASN A 230 11.36 6.16 -3.73
CA ASN A 230 10.90 7.32 -2.97
C ASN A 230 9.43 7.13 -2.56
N SER A 231 9.06 7.53 -1.36
CA SER A 231 7.66 7.56 -0.93
C SER A 231 6.97 8.82 -1.45
N TRP A 232 5.86 8.60 -2.16
CA TRP A 232 5.05 9.65 -2.74
C TRP A 232 3.59 9.46 -2.36
N ASP A 233 2.86 10.55 -2.27
CA ASP A 233 1.41 10.54 -2.13
C ASP A 233 0.77 11.72 -2.87
N LYS A 234 -0.56 11.74 -2.88
CA LYS A 234 -1.35 12.86 -3.39
C LYS A 234 -2.72 12.89 -2.74
N GLU A 235 -3.21 14.10 -2.51
CA GLU A 235 -4.52 14.33 -1.93
C GLU A 235 -5.64 13.89 -2.90
N PRO A 236 -6.75 13.34 -2.38
CA PRO A 236 -7.96 13.10 -3.15
C PRO A 236 -8.66 14.40 -3.54
N PHE A 237 -9.38 14.35 -4.65
CA PHE A 237 -10.28 15.41 -5.09
C PHE A 237 -11.68 14.85 -5.37
N ALA A 238 -12.69 15.71 -5.25
CA ALA A 238 -14.05 15.39 -5.68
C ALA A 238 -14.17 15.48 -7.21
N HIS A 239 -14.91 14.58 -7.81
CA HIS A 239 -15.20 14.59 -9.24
C HIS A 239 -16.16 15.72 -9.60
N GLY A 240 -16.11 16.14 -10.86
CA GLY A 240 -16.91 17.21 -11.42
C GLY A 240 -16.12 18.47 -11.79
N ALA A 241 -16.84 19.40 -12.42
CA ALA A 241 -16.27 20.56 -13.13
C ALA A 241 -15.36 21.44 -12.26
N LYS A 242 -15.67 21.58 -10.96
CA LYS A 242 -14.84 22.36 -10.01
C LYS A 242 -13.39 21.87 -9.91
N ASN A 243 -13.17 20.60 -10.22
CA ASN A 243 -11.84 19.97 -10.19
C ASN A 243 -11.33 19.60 -11.59
N ASN A 244 -11.88 20.23 -12.64
CA ASN A 244 -11.55 19.97 -14.03
C ASN A 244 -11.74 18.48 -14.43
N VAL A 245 -12.75 17.84 -13.85
CA VAL A 245 -13.15 16.48 -14.22
C VAL A 245 -14.48 16.56 -14.97
N PRO A 246 -14.54 16.14 -16.24
CA PRO A 246 -15.78 16.18 -17.00
C PRO A 246 -16.80 15.15 -16.47
N PRO A 247 -18.11 15.35 -16.74
CA PRO A 247 -19.13 14.35 -16.44
C PRO A 247 -18.79 12.96 -17.01
N GLY A 248 -19.18 11.91 -16.30
CA GLY A 248 -18.91 10.52 -16.67
C GLY A 248 -17.46 10.05 -16.41
N VAL A 249 -16.57 10.87 -15.86
CA VAL A 249 -15.20 10.44 -15.49
C VAL A 249 -15.05 10.33 -13.98
N VAL A 250 -14.60 9.17 -13.50
CA VAL A 250 -14.38 8.90 -12.07
C VAL A 250 -13.03 8.24 -11.83
N PHE A 251 -12.32 8.64 -10.77
CA PHE A 251 -11.02 8.14 -10.36
C PHE A 251 -11.14 7.31 -9.08
N ILE A 252 -10.49 6.15 -9.05
CA ILE A 252 -10.49 5.22 -7.90
C ILE A 252 -9.07 4.77 -7.53
N GLY A 253 -8.86 4.37 -6.28
CA GLY A 253 -7.57 3.89 -5.82
C GLY A 253 -6.46 4.94 -5.95
N ASP A 254 -5.25 4.49 -6.28
CA ASP A 254 -4.08 5.36 -6.35
C ASP A 254 -4.17 6.41 -7.46
N SER A 255 -5.11 6.34 -8.41
CA SER A 255 -5.30 7.44 -9.38
C SER A 255 -5.88 8.68 -8.70
N ASN A 256 -6.79 8.51 -7.72
CA ASN A 256 -7.38 9.60 -6.92
C ASN A 256 -6.62 9.88 -5.61
N HIS A 257 -6.25 8.85 -4.86
CA HIS A 257 -5.61 9.01 -3.54
C HIS A 257 -4.46 8.02 -3.37
N ALA A 258 -3.32 8.32 -4.01
CA ALA A 258 -2.11 7.54 -3.76
C ALA A 258 -1.61 7.84 -2.35
N VAL A 259 -1.37 6.77 -1.59
CA VAL A 259 -0.83 6.84 -0.23
C VAL A 259 0.54 6.17 -0.19
N THR A 260 1.42 6.63 0.69
CA THR A 260 2.72 5.98 0.88
C THR A 260 2.54 4.56 1.48
N PRO A 261 3.55 3.68 1.35
CA PRO A 261 3.47 2.34 1.94
C PRO A 261 3.24 2.30 3.45
N PHE A 262 3.54 3.39 4.17
CA PHE A 262 3.31 3.53 5.61
C PHE A 262 1.83 3.54 6.00
N ALA A 263 0.92 3.74 5.05
CA ALA A 263 -0.51 3.59 5.24
C ALA A 263 -0.93 2.13 5.45
N GLY A 264 -0.22 1.19 4.80
CA GLY A 264 -0.47 -0.25 4.93
C GLY A 264 -1.83 -0.75 4.41
N SER A 265 -2.62 0.08 3.71
CA SER A 265 -3.97 -0.28 3.24
C SER A 265 -4.38 0.33 1.91
N GLY A 266 -3.44 0.78 1.07
CA GLY A 266 -3.76 1.36 -0.24
C GLY A 266 -4.52 0.40 -1.18
N ALA A 267 -4.14 -0.88 -1.21
CA ALA A 267 -4.86 -1.89 -2.00
C ALA A 267 -6.28 -2.14 -1.49
N ASN A 268 -6.47 -2.19 -0.16
CA ASN A 268 -7.79 -2.36 0.45
C ASN A 268 -8.71 -1.18 0.15
N MET A 269 -8.15 0.04 0.11
CA MET A 269 -8.88 1.24 -0.31
C MET A 269 -9.36 1.11 -1.76
N ALA A 270 -8.47 0.74 -2.69
CA ALA A 270 -8.85 0.60 -4.10
C ALA A 270 -9.94 -0.48 -4.32
N LEU A 271 -9.89 -1.58 -3.56
CA LEU A 271 -10.94 -2.62 -3.59
C LEU A 271 -12.27 -2.07 -3.07
N LEU A 272 -12.23 -1.32 -1.97
CA LEU A 272 -13.41 -0.72 -1.38
C LEU A 272 -14.00 0.39 -2.27
N ASP A 273 -13.16 1.14 -2.99
CA ASP A 273 -13.62 2.13 -3.95
C ASP A 273 -14.37 1.47 -5.10
N GLY A 274 -13.88 0.35 -5.62
CA GLY A 274 -14.57 -0.43 -6.64
C GLY A 274 -15.94 -0.92 -6.18
N HIS A 275 -16.02 -1.42 -4.93
CA HIS A 275 -17.28 -1.84 -4.31
C HIS A 275 -18.25 -0.67 -4.12
N ASP A 276 -17.80 0.42 -3.48
CA ASP A 276 -18.63 1.58 -3.17
C ASP A 276 -19.15 2.25 -4.43
N LEU A 277 -18.30 2.38 -5.46
CA LEU A 277 -18.69 2.93 -6.74
C LEU A 277 -19.74 2.06 -7.43
N ALA A 278 -19.54 0.74 -7.48
CA ALA A 278 -20.51 -0.19 -8.06
C ALA A 278 -21.86 -0.11 -7.33
N GLU A 279 -21.86 -0.10 -6.00
CA GLU A 279 -23.08 0.06 -5.20
C GLU A 279 -23.78 1.39 -5.50
N CYS A 280 -23.04 2.50 -5.54
CA CYS A 280 -23.61 3.81 -5.86
C CYS A 280 -24.23 3.84 -7.26
N LEU A 281 -23.57 3.23 -8.25
CA LEU A 281 -24.08 3.11 -9.63
C LEU A 281 -25.37 2.27 -9.71
N CYS A 282 -25.52 1.24 -8.87
CA CYS A 282 -26.74 0.42 -8.85
C CYS A 282 -27.92 1.06 -8.10
N THR A 283 -27.66 2.04 -7.23
CA THR A 283 -28.66 2.56 -6.28
C THR A 283 -29.14 3.98 -6.57
N HIS A 284 -28.50 4.69 -7.51
CA HIS A 284 -28.85 6.07 -7.84
C HIS A 284 -29.35 6.18 -9.29
N ASP A 285 -30.27 7.12 -9.53
CA ASP A 285 -30.95 7.29 -10.82
C ASP A 285 -30.05 7.80 -11.96
N SER A 286 -28.88 8.34 -11.64
CA SER A 286 -27.94 8.88 -12.62
C SER A 286 -26.49 8.68 -12.22
N VAL A 287 -25.61 8.62 -13.22
CA VAL A 287 -24.17 8.48 -13.04
C VAL A 287 -23.60 9.61 -12.19
N ASP A 288 -24.03 10.86 -12.43
CA ASP A 288 -23.53 12.01 -11.66
C ASP A 288 -23.90 11.91 -10.17
N LYS A 289 -25.15 11.53 -9.85
CA LYS A 289 -25.58 11.31 -8.46
C LYS A 289 -24.82 10.17 -7.80
N ALA A 290 -24.56 9.10 -8.55
CA ALA A 290 -23.77 7.96 -8.08
C ALA A 290 -22.32 8.37 -7.75
N ILE A 291 -21.68 9.15 -8.63
CA ILE A 291 -20.31 9.66 -8.40
C ILE A 291 -20.26 10.59 -7.19
N GLU A 292 -21.24 11.50 -7.04
CA GLU A 292 -21.33 12.38 -5.86
C GLU A 292 -21.53 11.58 -4.56
N ALA A 293 -22.36 10.53 -4.59
CA ALA A 293 -22.54 9.63 -3.46
C ALA A 293 -21.25 8.85 -3.12
N TYR A 294 -20.54 8.38 -4.13
CA TYR A 294 -19.23 7.75 -3.98
C TYR A 294 -18.22 8.71 -3.34
N ASP A 295 -18.12 9.95 -3.82
CA ASP A 295 -17.19 10.96 -3.28
C ASP A 295 -17.45 11.29 -1.81
N ARG A 296 -18.73 11.38 -1.41
CA ARG A 296 -19.11 11.57 0.00
C ARG A 296 -18.59 10.46 0.91
N ARG A 297 -18.41 9.24 0.38
CA ARG A 297 -17.87 8.08 1.12
C ARG A 297 -16.33 8.00 1.03
N SER A 298 -15.77 8.14 -0.17
CA SER A 298 -14.36 7.84 -0.45
C SER A 298 -13.40 8.94 0.03
N LEU A 299 -13.77 10.23 -0.13
CA LEU A 299 -12.86 11.35 0.16
C LEU A 299 -12.48 11.48 1.64
N PRO A 300 -13.43 11.43 2.61
CA PRO A 300 -13.07 11.51 4.02
C PRO A 300 -12.18 10.34 4.44
N ARG A 301 -12.48 9.13 3.93
CA ARG A 301 -11.73 7.90 4.18
C ARG A 301 -10.29 8.03 3.69
N ALA A 302 -10.10 8.48 2.45
CA ALA A 302 -8.79 8.69 1.85
C ALA A 302 -7.94 9.73 2.61
N ARG A 303 -8.54 10.87 3.00
CA ARG A 303 -7.84 11.92 3.78
C ARG A 303 -7.42 11.44 5.17
N ILE A 304 -8.25 10.65 5.85
CA ILE A 304 -7.88 10.03 7.13
C ILE A 304 -6.67 9.13 6.93
N LEU A 305 -6.67 8.32 5.86
CA LEU A 305 -5.57 7.41 5.58
C LEU A 305 -4.26 8.13 5.26
N LEU A 306 -4.29 9.17 4.43
CA LEU A 306 -3.11 10.01 4.12
C LEU A 306 -2.49 10.60 5.38
N ARG A 307 -3.32 11.27 6.20
CA ARG A 307 -2.88 11.86 7.47
C ARG A 307 -2.31 10.82 8.43
N ASN A 308 -2.92 9.64 8.51
CA ASN A 308 -2.38 8.55 9.32
C ASN A 308 -1.04 8.03 8.76
N SER A 309 -0.89 7.99 7.44
CA SER A 309 0.38 7.63 6.80
C SER A 309 1.51 8.60 7.17
N HIS A 310 1.26 9.92 7.10
CA HIS A 310 2.23 10.94 7.52
C HIS A 310 2.55 10.87 9.01
N ARG A 311 1.57 10.53 9.86
CA ARG A 311 1.81 10.27 11.29
C ARG A 311 2.71 9.06 11.49
N THR A 312 2.47 7.96 10.78
CA THR A 312 3.32 6.77 10.83
C THR A 312 4.75 7.09 10.39
N ILE A 313 4.93 7.85 9.31
CA ILE A 313 6.25 8.31 8.86
C ILE A 313 6.95 9.11 9.97
N THR A 314 6.24 10.07 10.56
CA THR A 314 6.74 10.92 11.64
C THR A 314 7.17 10.10 12.85
N VAL A 315 6.36 9.12 13.26
CA VAL A 315 6.61 8.26 14.42
C VAL A 315 7.78 7.31 14.15
N ALA A 316 7.80 6.66 12.98
CA ALA A 316 8.80 5.66 12.63
C ALA A 316 10.21 6.25 12.49
N HIS A 317 10.31 7.52 12.07
CA HIS A 317 11.60 8.21 11.87
C HIS A 317 11.86 9.33 12.89
N ALA A 318 11.14 9.34 14.02
CA ALA A 318 11.40 10.33 15.07
C ALA A 318 12.83 10.21 15.61
N THR A 319 13.40 11.33 16.07
CA THR A 319 14.75 11.40 16.64
C THR A 319 14.78 12.16 17.98
N GLY A 320 15.83 11.94 18.76
CA GLY A 320 16.09 12.68 20.00
C GLY A 320 14.94 12.61 21.02
N TRP A 321 14.64 13.73 21.67
CA TRP A 321 13.59 13.83 22.71
C TRP A 321 12.20 13.42 22.21
N ARG A 322 11.89 13.65 20.93
CA ARG A 322 10.60 13.26 20.34
C ARG A 322 10.42 11.76 20.34
N TRP A 323 11.48 11.01 20.03
CA TRP A 323 11.45 9.55 20.10
C TRP A 323 11.26 9.05 21.53
N TYR A 324 11.94 9.62 22.52
CA TYR A 324 11.76 9.22 23.92
C TYR A 324 10.30 9.37 24.39
N LEU A 325 9.65 10.48 24.03
CA LEU A 325 8.23 10.70 24.32
C LEU A 325 7.34 9.64 23.64
N ILE A 326 7.56 9.40 22.35
CA ILE A 326 6.83 8.39 21.58
C ILE A 326 7.00 7.00 22.18
N GLN A 327 8.24 6.62 22.50
CA GLN A 327 8.56 5.32 23.08
C GLN A 327 7.83 5.13 24.42
N MET A 328 7.83 6.14 25.29
CA MET A 328 7.08 6.11 26.56
C MET A 328 5.58 5.92 26.33
N ILE A 329 4.99 6.65 25.37
CA ILE A 329 3.58 6.51 25.00
C ILE A 329 3.28 5.09 24.48
N LEU A 330 4.12 4.55 23.58
CA LEU A 330 3.93 3.21 23.03
C LEU A 330 4.04 2.13 24.11
N GLN A 331 5.00 2.26 25.03
CA GLN A 331 5.14 1.34 26.17
C GLN A 331 3.95 1.40 27.12
N LEU A 332 3.45 2.61 27.43
CA LEU A 332 2.24 2.78 28.23
C LEU A 332 1.02 2.14 27.56
N LEU A 333 0.84 2.36 26.26
CA LEU A 333 -0.23 1.72 25.48
C LEU A 333 -0.10 0.20 25.49
N GLY A 334 1.12 -0.34 25.28
CA GLY A 334 1.38 -1.77 25.35
C GLY A 334 1.08 -2.37 26.73
N PHE A 335 1.42 -1.65 27.80
CA PHE A 335 1.12 -2.04 29.17
C PHE A 335 -0.39 -2.03 29.46
N LEU A 336 -1.11 -0.97 29.06
CA LEU A 336 -2.57 -0.90 29.20
C LEU A 336 -3.26 -2.03 28.42
N GLN A 337 -2.81 -2.31 27.19
CA GLN A 337 -3.33 -3.44 26.40
C GLN A 337 -3.13 -4.79 27.11
N MET A 338 -2.05 -4.98 27.85
CA MET A 338 -1.81 -6.20 28.63
C MET A 338 -2.77 -6.30 29.82
N LEU A 339 -3.08 -5.18 30.49
CA LEU A 339 -3.99 -5.14 31.63
C LEU A 339 -5.45 -5.38 31.23
N PHE A 340 -5.93 -4.77 30.15
CA PHE A 340 -7.33 -4.87 29.70
C PHE A 340 -7.64 -6.09 28.83
N LYS A 341 -6.64 -6.92 28.49
CA LYS A 341 -6.83 -8.21 27.80
C LYS A 341 -7.01 -9.40 28.76
N ARG A 342 -7.07 -9.17 30.06
CA ARG A 342 -7.38 -10.20 31.07
C ARG A 342 -8.87 -10.35 31.31
#